data_AF-A0A4R5YET4-F1
#
_entry.id   AF-A0A4R5YET4-F1
#
_cell.length_a   1.000
_cell.length_b   1.000
_cell.length_c   1.000
_cell.angle_alpha   90.00
_cell.angle_beta   90.00
_cell.angle_gamma   90.00
#
_symmetry.space_group_name_H-M   'P 1'
#
loop_
_entity.id
_entity.type
_entity.pdbx_description
1 polymer ?
#
loop_
_entity_poly.entity_id
_entity_poly.type
_entity_poly.pdbx_seq_one_letter_code
_entity_poly.pdbx_strand_id
1 'polypeptide(L)'
;MGSTPAPPRVAPVIGGLPIGPVGPGEPGWYVALRAGTCDHDSLAGASAQDAASLLCRAAVTNDEALWSQGAAALAAAPLPQSCHDVAAVAMLQRLVQFHRDHPEDVPVLVDTPGTACPLSITGLATAPDEAGESALPVPPCGGVPVHLRGNVQDRALPVGSVQFVTVGPTPVPIQWASTGPFFVAPPAPVPESGGSLPVALSGSGYVLEDPALSTVALDYAPGTTACPAPGS
;
A
#
# COMPACT_ATOMS: atom_id res chain seq x y z
N MET A 1 -38.18 -40.45 14.69
CA MET A 1 -36.76 -40.22 14.34
C MET A 1 -36.61 -38.72 14.12
N GLY A 2 -36.01 -38.01 15.07
CA GLY A 2 -35.81 -36.57 14.97
C GLY A 2 -34.54 -36.30 14.16
N SER A 3 -34.67 -35.64 13.02
CA SER A 3 -33.53 -35.16 12.26
C SER A 3 -32.89 -34.02 13.06
N THR A 4 -31.67 -34.24 13.55
CA THR A 4 -30.84 -33.17 14.11
C THR A 4 -30.59 -32.14 12.99
N PRO A 5 -30.85 -30.83 13.22
CA PRO A 5 -30.50 -29.80 12.25
C PRO A 5 -29.00 -29.85 11.99
N ALA A 6 -28.59 -29.90 10.73
CA ALA A 6 -27.18 -29.76 10.39
C ALA A 6 -26.66 -28.45 10.99
N PRO A 7 -25.46 -28.44 11.60
CA PRO A 7 -24.87 -27.20 12.09
C PRO A 7 -24.80 -26.18 10.94
N PRO A 8 -25.01 -24.88 11.19
CA PRO A 8 -24.91 -23.86 10.15
C PRO A 8 -23.53 -23.97 9.51
N ARG A 9 -23.48 -24.20 8.20
CA ARG A 9 -22.22 -24.16 7.46
C ARG A 9 -21.66 -22.76 7.62
N VAL A 10 -20.49 -22.64 8.23
CA VAL A 10 -19.75 -21.38 8.22
C VAL A 10 -19.31 -21.20 6.78
N ALA A 11 -19.77 -20.13 6.12
CA ALA A 11 -19.36 -19.82 4.76
C ALA A 11 -17.82 -19.75 4.72
N PRO A 12 -17.16 -20.53 3.85
CA PRO A 12 -15.71 -20.55 3.83
C PRO A 12 -15.17 -19.19 3.36
N VAL A 13 -14.26 -18.64 4.16
CA VAL A 13 -13.73 -17.28 4.01
C VAL A 13 -12.46 -17.32 3.17
N ILE A 14 -12.33 -16.39 2.22
CA ILE A 14 -11.12 -16.20 1.43
C ILE A 14 -10.57 -14.80 1.73
N GLY A 15 -9.25 -14.69 1.89
CA GLY A 15 -8.60 -13.39 1.89
C GLY A 15 -8.80 -12.67 0.55
N GLY A 16 -9.41 -11.49 0.58
CA GLY A 16 -9.60 -10.62 -0.57
C GLY A 16 -8.31 -9.94 -1.04
N LEU A 17 -8.46 -8.82 -1.72
CA LEU A 17 -7.33 -8.00 -2.13
C LEU A 17 -6.64 -7.37 -0.92
N PRO A 18 -5.30 -7.40 -0.84
CA PRO A 18 -4.57 -6.70 0.22
C PRO A 18 -4.80 -5.19 0.16
N ILE A 19 -4.73 -4.56 1.32
CA ILE A 19 -4.87 -3.11 1.50
C ILE A 19 -3.54 -2.45 1.15
N GLY A 20 -3.43 -1.92 -0.06
CA GLY A 20 -2.44 -0.88 -0.39
C GLY A 20 -1.78 -1.03 -1.75
N PRO A 21 -1.00 -0.02 -2.20
CA PRO A 21 -1.03 1.35 -1.70
C PRO A 21 -2.34 2.00 -2.17
N VAL A 22 -3.17 2.40 -1.22
CA VAL A 22 -4.28 3.34 -1.44
C VAL A 22 -3.66 4.74 -1.47
N GLY A 23 -4.32 5.72 -2.08
CA GLY A 23 -3.78 7.09 -2.20
C GLY A 23 -3.55 7.51 -3.65
N PRO A 24 -3.07 8.75 -3.87
CA PRO A 24 -2.95 9.33 -5.21
C PRO A 24 -1.97 8.52 -6.05
N GLY A 25 -2.50 7.65 -6.92
CA GLY A 25 -1.73 6.70 -7.71
C GLY A 25 -2.34 5.29 -7.76
N GLU A 26 -3.26 4.93 -6.86
CA GLU A 26 -4.00 3.67 -6.95
C GLU A 26 -4.88 3.71 -8.22
N PRO A 27 -4.76 2.71 -9.11
CA PRO A 27 -5.58 2.71 -10.31
C PRO A 27 -7.04 2.43 -9.92
N GLY A 28 -7.97 3.20 -10.49
CA GLY A 28 -9.40 3.13 -10.14
C GLY A 28 -9.99 1.72 -10.27
N TRP A 29 -9.46 0.90 -11.19
CA TRP A 29 -9.88 -0.50 -11.34
C TRP A 29 -9.59 -1.36 -10.10
N TYR A 30 -8.48 -1.12 -9.40
CA TYR A 30 -8.10 -1.92 -8.24
C TYR A 30 -9.00 -1.58 -7.03
N VAL A 31 -9.34 -0.29 -6.88
CA VAL A 31 -10.34 0.19 -5.91
C VAL A 31 -11.70 -0.43 -6.19
N ALA A 32 -12.14 -0.39 -7.45
CA ALA A 32 -13.41 -0.96 -7.88
C ALA A 32 -13.49 -2.47 -7.58
N LEU A 33 -12.45 -3.23 -7.93
CA LEU A 33 -12.41 -4.67 -7.67
C LEU A 33 -12.45 -4.99 -6.17
N ARG A 34 -11.69 -4.24 -5.34
CA ARG A 34 -11.70 -4.40 -3.88
C ARG A 34 -13.07 -4.09 -3.27
N ALA A 35 -13.79 -3.13 -3.82
CA ALA A 35 -15.14 -2.77 -3.40
C ALA A 35 -16.22 -3.76 -3.91
N GLY A 36 -15.86 -4.76 -4.71
CA GLY A 36 -16.82 -5.67 -5.33
C GLY A 36 -17.59 -5.07 -6.51
N THR A 37 -17.08 -3.98 -7.10
CA THR A 37 -17.64 -3.40 -8.33
C THR A 37 -17.17 -4.22 -9.53
N CYS A 38 -17.99 -5.17 -9.96
CA CYS A 38 -17.61 -6.17 -10.94
C CYS A 38 -17.82 -5.76 -12.42
N ASP A 39 -18.27 -4.52 -12.67
CA ASP A 39 -18.51 -4.04 -14.03
C ASP A 39 -17.21 -3.96 -14.83
N HIS A 40 -17.23 -4.49 -16.05
CA HIS A 40 -16.06 -4.57 -16.91
C HIS A 40 -15.40 -3.20 -17.14
N ASP A 41 -16.20 -2.15 -17.36
CA ASP A 41 -15.69 -0.79 -17.59
C ASP A 41 -15.03 -0.19 -16.34
N SER A 42 -15.54 -0.51 -15.15
CA SER A 42 -14.95 -0.08 -13.88
C SER A 42 -13.58 -0.72 -13.64
N LEU A 43 -13.31 -1.84 -14.32
CA LEU A 43 -12.05 -2.59 -14.23
C LEU A 43 -11.08 -2.28 -15.37
N ALA A 44 -11.36 -1.26 -16.18
CA ALA A 44 -10.53 -0.85 -17.29
C ALA A 44 -9.10 -0.52 -16.83
N GLY A 45 -8.12 -1.15 -17.49
CA GLY A 45 -6.69 -0.99 -17.21
C GLY A 45 -6.06 -2.07 -16.34
N ALA A 46 -6.84 -3.03 -15.82
CA ALA A 46 -6.31 -4.24 -15.21
C ALA A 46 -5.75 -5.19 -16.28
N SER A 47 -4.61 -5.85 -16.04
CA SER A 47 -4.06 -6.81 -17.00
C SER A 47 -4.99 -8.02 -17.22
N ALA A 48 -5.76 -8.38 -16.20
CA ALA A 48 -6.73 -9.47 -16.21
C ALA A 48 -8.19 -8.97 -16.15
N GLN A 49 -8.49 -7.84 -16.82
CA GLN A 49 -9.80 -7.17 -16.76
C GLN A 49 -11.01 -8.10 -17.01
N ASP A 50 -10.99 -8.89 -18.08
CA ASP A 50 -12.06 -9.83 -18.40
C ASP A 50 -12.28 -10.85 -17.28
N ALA A 51 -11.18 -11.46 -16.83
CA ALA A 51 -11.22 -12.43 -15.74
C ALA A 51 -11.72 -11.81 -14.44
N ALA A 52 -11.27 -10.59 -14.12
CA ALA A 52 -11.65 -9.86 -12.92
C ALA A 52 -13.16 -9.57 -12.91
N SER A 53 -13.72 -9.08 -14.01
CA SER A 53 -15.15 -8.81 -14.14
C SER A 53 -15.99 -10.09 -14.00
N LEU A 54 -15.63 -11.14 -14.75
CA LEU A 54 -16.36 -12.41 -14.76
C LEU A 54 -16.31 -13.11 -13.40
N LEU A 55 -15.13 -13.24 -12.79
CA LEU A 55 -14.96 -13.92 -11.50
C LEU A 55 -15.53 -13.12 -10.34
N CYS A 56 -15.47 -11.78 -10.37
CA CYS A 56 -16.13 -10.95 -9.37
C CYS A 56 -17.65 -11.15 -9.42
N ARG A 57 -18.25 -11.14 -10.63
CA ARG A 57 -19.68 -11.43 -10.79
C ARG A 57 -20.02 -12.85 -10.37
N ALA A 58 -19.21 -13.84 -10.76
CA ALA A 58 -19.40 -15.23 -10.38
C ALA A 58 -19.40 -15.41 -8.85
N ALA A 59 -18.48 -14.73 -8.15
CA ALA A 59 -18.40 -14.74 -6.69
C ALA A 59 -19.63 -14.13 -6.00
N VAL A 60 -20.40 -13.27 -6.68
CA VAL A 60 -21.65 -12.68 -6.14
C VAL A 60 -22.88 -13.51 -6.51
N THR A 61 -22.94 -14.03 -7.75
CA THR A 61 -24.15 -14.69 -8.27
C THR A 61 -24.12 -16.22 -8.20
N ASN A 62 -22.95 -16.79 -7.92
CA ASN A 62 -22.63 -18.22 -8.05
C ASN A 62 -23.04 -18.83 -9.41
N ASP A 63 -22.79 -18.10 -10.50
CA ASP A 63 -23.11 -18.57 -11.85
C ASP A 63 -21.97 -19.40 -12.44
N GLU A 64 -22.23 -20.69 -12.68
CA GLU A 64 -21.25 -21.65 -13.23
C GLU A 64 -20.70 -21.25 -14.61
N ALA A 65 -21.50 -20.59 -15.45
CA ALA A 65 -21.04 -20.12 -16.74
C ALA A 65 -20.03 -18.97 -16.56
N LEU A 66 -20.22 -18.11 -15.57
CA LEU A 66 -19.28 -17.04 -15.25
C LEU A 66 -17.99 -17.58 -14.61
N TRP A 67 -18.09 -18.59 -13.74
CA TRP A 67 -16.93 -19.27 -13.16
C TRP A 67 -16.04 -19.91 -14.24
N SER A 68 -16.64 -20.67 -15.15
CA SER A 68 -15.89 -21.34 -16.22
C SER A 68 -15.28 -20.34 -17.22
N GLN A 69 -16.04 -19.33 -17.66
CA GLN A 69 -15.53 -18.28 -18.55
C GLN A 69 -14.44 -17.45 -17.88
N GLY A 70 -14.64 -17.06 -16.61
CA GLY A 70 -13.68 -16.28 -15.83
C GLY A 70 -12.36 -17.03 -15.62
N ALA A 71 -12.42 -18.33 -15.30
CA ALA A 71 -11.22 -19.16 -15.17
C ALA A 71 -10.45 -19.30 -16.49
N ALA A 72 -11.15 -19.45 -17.61
CA ALA A 72 -10.54 -19.49 -18.93
C ALA A 72 -9.91 -18.14 -19.31
N ALA A 73 -10.61 -17.03 -19.06
CA ALA A 73 -10.09 -15.69 -19.26
C ALA A 73 -8.85 -15.41 -18.40
N LEU A 74 -8.82 -15.88 -17.15
CA LEU A 74 -7.68 -15.74 -16.26
C LEU A 74 -6.44 -16.49 -16.78
N ALA A 75 -6.65 -17.69 -17.32
CA ALA A 75 -5.56 -18.48 -17.91
C ALA A 75 -5.00 -17.85 -19.20
N ALA A 76 -5.82 -17.11 -19.93
CA ALA A 76 -5.44 -16.40 -21.16
C ALA A 76 -4.97 -14.95 -20.91
N ALA A 77 -5.08 -14.45 -19.68
CA ALA A 77 -4.78 -13.06 -19.36
C ALA A 77 -3.30 -12.73 -19.61
N PRO A 78 -3.01 -11.51 -20.09
CA PRO A 78 -1.65 -10.97 -20.10
C PRO A 78 -0.95 -11.10 -18.75
N LEU A 79 0.37 -11.26 -18.80
CA LEU A 79 1.20 -11.25 -17.59
C LEU A 79 0.99 -9.94 -16.80
N PRO A 80 0.88 -10.02 -15.46
CA PRO A 80 0.78 -8.86 -14.59
C PRO A 80 1.85 -7.81 -14.92
N GLN A 81 1.44 -6.55 -15.07
CA GLN A 81 2.33 -5.44 -15.41
C GLN A 81 2.71 -4.60 -14.19
N SER A 82 1.94 -4.71 -13.11
CA SER A 82 2.12 -3.97 -11.87
C SER A 82 1.96 -4.87 -10.65
N CYS A 83 2.44 -4.41 -9.50
CA CYS A 83 2.17 -5.03 -8.21
C CYS A 83 0.66 -5.19 -7.91
N HIS A 84 -0.17 -4.22 -8.33
CA HIS A 84 -1.63 -4.32 -8.25
C HIS A 84 -2.16 -5.47 -9.09
N ASP A 85 -1.68 -5.64 -10.33
CA ASP A 85 -2.06 -6.77 -11.18
C ASP A 85 -1.64 -8.10 -10.58
N VAL A 86 -0.44 -8.17 -9.99
CA VAL A 86 0.05 -9.38 -9.33
C VAL A 86 -0.87 -9.78 -8.19
N ALA A 87 -1.22 -8.83 -7.32
CA ALA A 87 -2.14 -9.06 -6.21
C ALA A 87 -3.56 -9.45 -6.70
N ALA A 88 -4.04 -8.77 -7.75
CA ALA A 88 -5.33 -9.07 -8.36
C ALA A 88 -5.38 -10.48 -8.93
N VAL A 89 -4.42 -10.85 -9.78
CA VAL A 89 -4.34 -12.20 -10.37
C VAL A 89 -4.22 -13.27 -9.28
N ALA A 90 -3.42 -13.04 -8.23
CA ALA A 90 -3.32 -13.98 -7.11
C ALA A 90 -4.64 -14.14 -6.33
N MET A 91 -5.44 -13.07 -6.18
CA MET A 91 -6.78 -13.15 -5.61
C MET A 91 -7.75 -13.92 -6.53
N LEU A 92 -7.75 -13.62 -7.83
CA LEU A 92 -8.60 -14.31 -8.81
C LEU A 92 -8.28 -15.81 -8.91
N GLN A 93 -7.00 -16.18 -8.82
CA GLN A 93 -6.58 -17.58 -8.77
C GLN A 93 -7.12 -18.29 -7.51
N ARG A 94 -7.13 -17.61 -6.35
CA ARG A 94 -7.73 -18.13 -5.11
C ARG A 94 -9.23 -18.29 -5.23
N LEU A 95 -9.94 -17.37 -5.88
CA LEU A 95 -11.37 -17.50 -6.17
C LEU A 95 -11.67 -18.73 -7.04
N VAL A 96 -10.91 -18.92 -8.12
CA VAL A 96 -11.08 -20.10 -9.00
C VAL A 96 -10.80 -21.39 -8.23
N GLN A 97 -9.76 -21.41 -7.40
CA GLN A 97 -9.44 -22.59 -6.59
C GLN A 97 -10.55 -22.88 -5.57
N PHE A 98 -11.06 -21.85 -4.90
CA PHE A 98 -12.18 -22.00 -3.98
C PHE A 98 -13.40 -22.61 -4.65
N HIS A 99 -13.81 -22.11 -5.82
CA HIS A 99 -14.98 -22.65 -6.53
C HIS A 99 -14.79 -24.13 -6.89
N ARG A 100 -13.57 -24.53 -7.25
CA ARG A 100 -13.26 -25.95 -7.52
C ARG A 100 -13.42 -26.84 -6.30
N ASP A 101 -13.03 -26.33 -5.14
CA ASP A 101 -13.09 -27.07 -3.87
C ASP A 101 -14.50 -27.02 -3.25
N HIS A 102 -15.26 -25.96 -3.53
CA HIS A 102 -16.55 -25.62 -2.93
C HIS A 102 -17.56 -25.07 -3.96
N PRO A 103 -18.01 -25.85 -4.96
CA PRO A 103 -18.79 -25.33 -6.09
C PRO A 103 -20.20 -24.82 -5.72
N GLU A 104 -20.75 -25.30 -4.59
CA GLU A 104 -22.07 -24.86 -4.13
C GLU A 104 -22.01 -23.65 -3.19
N ASP A 105 -20.81 -23.24 -2.74
CA ASP A 105 -20.65 -22.21 -1.72
C ASP A 105 -20.30 -20.85 -2.35
N VAL A 106 -20.79 -19.78 -1.73
CA VAL A 106 -20.44 -18.40 -2.10
C VAL A 106 -19.28 -17.94 -1.22
N PRO A 107 -18.17 -17.43 -1.80
CA PRO A 107 -17.04 -16.99 -1.03
C PRO A 107 -17.36 -15.71 -0.24
N VAL A 108 -16.95 -15.67 1.02
CA VAL A 108 -16.90 -14.41 1.78
C VAL A 108 -15.49 -13.86 1.70
N LEU A 109 -15.34 -12.71 1.04
CA LEU A 109 -14.06 -12.00 0.96
C LEU A 109 -13.86 -11.15 2.22
N VAL A 110 -12.72 -11.34 2.88
CA VAL A 110 -12.28 -10.52 4.02
C VAL A 110 -11.01 -9.76 3.68
N ASP A 111 -10.79 -8.64 4.35
CA ASP A 111 -9.56 -7.86 4.15
C ASP A 111 -8.32 -8.72 4.44
N THR A 112 -7.41 -8.77 3.46
CA THR A 112 -6.13 -9.46 3.63
C THR A 112 -5.12 -8.48 4.22
N PRO A 113 -4.41 -8.83 5.32
CA PRO A 113 -3.33 -8.00 5.84
C PRO A 113 -2.17 -7.94 4.84
N GLY A 114 -1.50 -6.80 4.78
CA GLY A 114 -0.41 -6.55 3.81
C GLY A 114 -0.81 -5.53 2.75
N THR A 115 0.15 -5.17 1.89
CA THR A 115 -0.02 -4.21 0.80
C THR A 115 0.11 -4.93 -0.56
N ALA A 116 -0.61 -4.48 -1.59
CA ALA A 116 -0.48 -5.03 -2.94
C ALA A 116 0.85 -4.64 -3.58
N CYS A 117 1.26 -3.38 -3.38
CA CYS A 117 2.60 -2.92 -3.70
C CYS A 117 3.43 -2.73 -2.44
N PRO A 118 4.73 -3.04 -2.49
CA PRO A 118 5.61 -2.78 -1.38
C PRO A 118 5.69 -1.28 -1.05
N LEU A 119 6.02 -0.98 0.21
CA LEU A 119 6.25 0.39 0.65
C LEU A 119 7.57 0.90 0.09
N SER A 120 7.58 2.16 -0.34
CA SER A 120 8.76 2.84 -0.89
C SER A 120 8.73 4.33 -0.56
N ILE A 121 9.92 4.91 -0.38
CA ILE A 121 10.10 6.37 -0.35
C ILE A 121 10.77 6.76 -1.66
N THR A 122 10.12 7.63 -2.43
CA THR A 122 10.64 8.14 -3.71
C THR A 122 11.14 9.57 -3.62
N GLY A 123 10.86 10.28 -2.52
CA GLY A 123 11.36 11.63 -2.31
C GLY A 123 10.91 12.24 -0.98
N LEU A 124 11.44 13.43 -0.72
CA LEU A 124 11.10 14.26 0.44
C LEU A 124 10.63 15.64 -0.05
N ALA A 125 9.74 16.28 0.69
CA ALA A 125 9.30 17.64 0.40
C ALA A 125 9.13 18.46 1.68
N THR A 126 9.44 19.75 1.63
CA THR A 126 9.23 20.69 2.74
C THR A 126 7.80 21.22 2.81
N ALA A 127 7.06 21.12 1.71
CA ALA A 127 5.63 21.37 1.63
C ALA A 127 4.90 20.20 0.95
N PRO A 128 3.62 19.96 1.30
CA PRO A 128 2.87 18.84 0.75
C PRO A 128 2.71 18.89 -0.78
N ASP A 129 2.58 20.09 -1.36
CA ASP A 129 2.29 20.31 -2.78
C ASP A 129 3.54 20.64 -3.65
N GLU A 130 4.76 20.62 -3.09
CA GLU A 130 5.98 21.04 -3.81
C GLU A 130 6.43 20.01 -4.85
N ALA A 131 6.10 20.14 -6.14
CA ALA A 131 6.62 19.23 -7.17
C ALA A 131 8.14 19.45 -7.39
N GLY A 132 8.98 18.48 -7.03
CA GLY A 132 10.43 18.54 -7.29
C GLY A 132 11.31 17.73 -6.32
N GLU A 133 12.43 17.23 -6.84
CA GLU A 133 13.57 16.71 -6.08
C GLU A 133 14.43 17.89 -5.61
N SER A 134 14.04 18.54 -4.52
CA SER A 134 14.94 19.26 -3.60
C SER A 134 14.05 20.02 -2.63
N ALA A 135 13.79 19.40 -1.49
CA ALA A 135 13.43 20.15 -0.30
C ALA A 135 14.48 21.25 -0.09
N LEU A 136 14.06 22.45 0.28
CA LEU A 136 15.00 23.46 0.78
C LEU A 136 15.82 22.83 1.93
N PRO A 137 17.15 23.04 1.98
CA PRO A 137 17.99 22.40 2.97
C PRO A 137 17.48 22.70 4.39
N VAL A 138 17.30 21.65 5.18
CA VAL A 138 16.80 21.73 6.55
C VAL A 138 17.82 22.46 7.43
N PRO A 139 17.41 23.34 8.35
CA PRO A 139 18.34 23.94 9.30
C PRO A 139 19.08 22.86 10.11
N PRO A 140 20.36 23.06 10.51
CA PRO A 140 21.13 22.08 11.30
C PRO A 140 20.41 21.60 12.58
N CYS A 141 19.57 22.47 13.16
CA CYS A 141 18.78 22.16 14.35
C CYS A 141 17.46 21.43 14.08
N GLY A 142 17.15 21.12 12.82
CA GLY A 142 15.92 20.47 12.44
C GLY A 142 14.70 21.32 12.79
N GLY A 143 13.63 20.67 13.25
CA GLY A 143 12.40 21.32 13.70
C GLY A 143 11.41 21.67 12.59
N VAL A 144 11.80 21.49 11.33
CA VAL A 144 10.92 21.69 10.17
C VAL A 144 10.22 20.38 9.79
N PRO A 145 8.93 20.44 9.38
CA PRO A 145 8.24 19.27 8.86
C PRO A 145 8.80 18.88 7.48
N VAL A 146 9.01 17.58 7.30
CA VAL A 146 9.45 16.96 6.05
C VAL A 146 8.43 15.89 5.67
N HIS A 147 7.78 16.10 4.53
CA HIS A 147 6.76 15.22 3.99
C HIS A 147 7.40 14.07 3.19
N LEU A 148 6.91 12.86 3.41
CA LEU A 148 7.37 11.67 2.69
C LEU A 148 6.62 11.54 1.36
N ARG A 149 7.32 11.11 0.31
CA ARG A 149 6.74 10.76 -0.99
C ARG A 149 6.98 9.31 -1.35
N GLY A 150 6.07 8.76 -2.17
CA GLY A 150 6.09 7.37 -2.60
C GLY A 150 4.88 6.60 -2.05
N ASN A 151 4.99 5.27 -2.02
CA ASN A 151 3.90 4.37 -1.63
C ASN A 151 3.58 4.39 -0.12
N VAL A 152 4.16 5.33 0.62
CA VAL A 152 3.90 5.56 2.05
C VAL A 152 2.85 6.62 2.33
N GLN A 153 2.42 7.40 1.33
CA GLN A 153 1.52 8.54 1.50
C GLN A 153 0.08 8.20 1.89
N ASP A 154 -0.21 6.93 2.06
CA ASP A 154 -1.56 6.41 2.07
C ASP A 154 -2.29 6.60 3.40
N ARG A 155 -3.43 7.30 3.38
CA ARG A 155 -4.35 7.42 4.52
C ARG A 155 -5.10 6.13 4.87
N ALA A 156 -5.14 5.14 3.98
CA ALA A 156 -5.77 3.84 4.22
C ALA A 156 -4.79 2.78 4.74
N LEU A 157 -3.48 3.09 4.83
CA LEU A 157 -2.63 2.32 5.70
C LEU A 157 -3.18 2.44 7.13
N PRO A 158 -3.43 1.31 7.82
CA PRO A 158 -3.83 1.36 9.21
C PRO A 158 -2.89 2.25 10.03
N VAL A 159 -3.45 3.04 10.95
CA VAL A 159 -2.63 3.87 11.86
C VAL A 159 -1.64 2.95 12.59
N GLY A 160 -0.35 3.27 12.49
CA GLY A 160 0.72 2.45 13.07
C GLY A 160 1.38 1.45 12.11
N SER A 161 0.96 1.40 10.84
CA SER A 161 1.60 0.59 9.78
C SER A 161 2.98 1.09 9.36
N VAL A 162 3.26 2.38 9.54
CA VAL A 162 4.62 2.91 9.48
C VAL A 162 4.78 3.84 10.65
N GLN A 163 5.72 3.52 11.54
CA GLN A 163 5.85 4.21 12.82
C GLN A 163 7.01 5.19 12.82
N PHE A 164 8.12 4.82 12.16
CA PHE A 164 9.36 5.59 12.22
C PHE A 164 10.03 5.69 10.87
N VAL A 165 10.80 6.76 10.70
CA VAL A 165 11.90 6.83 9.74
C VAL A 165 13.22 6.90 10.49
N THR A 166 14.30 6.43 9.88
CA THR A 166 15.65 6.70 10.37
C THR A 166 16.26 7.80 9.52
N VAL A 167 16.65 8.92 10.15
CA VAL A 167 17.41 10.01 9.54
C VAL A 167 18.87 9.86 9.99
N GLY A 168 19.73 9.31 9.12
CA GLY A 168 21.02 8.78 9.53
C GLY A 168 20.83 7.70 10.60
N PRO A 169 21.46 7.81 11.79
CA PRO A 169 21.26 6.87 12.89
C PRO A 169 20.02 7.17 13.75
N THR A 170 19.35 8.31 13.54
CA THR A 170 18.32 8.80 14.46
C THR A 170 16.92 8.33 14.05
N PRO A 171 16.22 7.52 14.87
CA PRO A 171 14.82 7.19 14.62
C PRO A 171 13.92 8.38 14.95
N VAL A 172 12.99 8.70 14.06
CA VAL A 172 12.06 9.82 14.16
C VAL A 172 10.64 9.30 13.89
N PRO A 173 9.66 9.61 14.76
CA PRO A 173 8.29 9.17 14.55
C PRO A 173 7.66 9.86 13.34
N ILE A 174 6.89 9.10 12.58
CA ILE A 174 6.04 9.63 11.52
C ILE A 174 4.74 10.16 12.12
N GLN A 175 4.32 11.33 11.66
CA GLN A 175 3.05 11.96 11.97
C GLN A 175 2.15 11.91 10.74
N TRP A 176 0.86 11.64 10.98
CA TRP A 176 -0.14 11.51 9.93
C TRP A 176 -1.05 12.73 9.93
N ALA A 177 -0.99 13.53 8.86
CA ALA A 177 -1.88 14.67 8.64
C ALA A 177 -2.80 14.41 7.44
N SER A 178 -3.80 15.26 7.26
CA SER A 178 -4.63 15.26 6.05
C SER A 178 -3.77 15.42 4.79
N THR A 179 -2.69 16.19 4.83
CA THR A 179 -1.79 16.38 3.70
C THR A 179 -0.83 15.21 3.45
N GLY A 180 -0.92 14.13 4.23
CA GLY A 180 -0.07 12.94 4.13
C GLY A 180 0.86 12.77 5.32
N PRO A 181 1.71 11.72 5.30
CA PRO A 181 2.69 11.46 6.34
C PRO A 181 3.86 12.45 6.25
N PHE A 182 4.32 12.89 7.41
CA PHE A 182 5.50 13.73 7.55
C PHE A 182 6.24 13.38 8.83
N PHE A 183 7.48 13.79 8.95
CA PHE A 183 8.23 13.76 10.20
C PHE A 183 8.82 15.14 10.46
N VAL A 184 9.19 15.41 11.71
CA VAL A 184 9.92 16.63 12.06
C VAL A 184 11.40 16.31 11.99
N ALA A 185 12.15 17.00 11.13
CA ALA A 185 13.57 16.71 10.97
C ALA A 185 14.30 16.87 12.32
N PRO A 186 15.11 15.87 12.74
CA PRO A 186 15.85 15.96 13.97
C PRO A 186 17.04 16.92 13.80
N PRO A 187 17.62 17.44 14.89
CA PRO A 187 18.94 18.04 14.84
C PRO A 187 19.94 17.03 14.28
N ALA A 188 20.77 17.46 13.32
CA ALA A 188 21.72 16.59 12.67
C ALA A 188 23.16 16.90 13.07
N PRO A 189 24.00 15.87 13.32
CA PRO A 189 25.44 16.05 13.49
C PRO A 189 26.11 16.25 12.13
N VAL A 190 25.65 17.21 11.33
CA VAL A 190 26.28 17.54 10.05
C VAL A 190 27.45 18.50 10.27
N PRO A 191 28.49 18.47 9.40
CA PRO A 191 29.53 19.50 9.40
C PRO A 191 28.93 20.90 9.23
N GLU A 192 29.63 21.94 9.69
CA GLU A 192 29.19 23.34 9.54
C GLU A 192 28.99 23.75 8.07
N SER A 193 29.62 23.04 7.13
CA SER A 193 29.44 23.19 5.69
C SER A 193 28.11 22.64 5.15
N GLY A 194 27.26 22.07 6.01
CA GLY A 194 26.08 21.30 5.62
C GLY A 194 26.42 19.87 5.25
N GLY A 195 25.39 19.07 4.97
CA GLY A 195 25.54 17.68 4.57
C GLY A 195 24.20 16.96 4.40
N SER A 196 24.25 15.79 3.78
CA SER A 196 23.06 14.97 3.52
C SER A 196 23.04 13.76 4.45
N LEU A 197 21.87 13.45 5.02
CA LEU A 197 21.65 12.22 5.78
C LEU A 197 20.68 11.30 5.02
N PRO A 198 20.90 9.98 5.02
CA PRO A 198 19.96 9.03 4.44
C PRO A 198 18.69 8.98 5.29
N VAL A 199 17.54 8.92 4.63
CA VAL A 199 16.22 8.72 5.24
C VAL A 199 15.64 7.42 4.71
N ALA A 200 15.29 6.52 5.62
CA ALA A 200 14.70 5.22 5.30
C ALA A 200 13.51 4.92 6.22
N LEU A 201 12.56 4.11 5.75
CA LEU A 201 11.46 3.60 6.58
C LEU A 201 11.99 2.60 7.60
N SER A 202 11.51 2.69 8.84
CA SER A 202 11.84 1.75 9.91
C SER A 202 10.59 1.34 10.69
N GLY A 203 10.57 0.09 11.14
CA GLY A 203 9.50 -0.40 12.02
C GLY A 203 8.10 -0.42 11.38
N SER A 204 8.00 -0.73 10.08
CA SER A 204 6.70 -0.81 9.40
C SER A 204 5.94 -2.12 9.69
N GLY A 205 6.60 -3.23 10.00
CA GLY A 205 5.92 -4.53 10.08
C GLY A 205 5.37 -5.02 8.72
N TYR A 206 5.66 -4.30 7.63
CA TYR A 206 5.34 -4.62 6.24
C TYR A 206 6.62 -4.84 5.42
N VAL A 207 6.48 -5.51 4.28
CA VAL A 207 7.58 -5.76 3.35
C VAL A 207 7.94 -4.46 2.61
N LEU A 208 9.22 -4.09 2.66
CA LEU A 208 9.80 -3.03 1.84
C LEU A 208 10.20 -3.61 0.47
N GLU A 209 10.03 -2.84 -0.62
CA GLU A 209 10.36 -3.30 -1.99
C GLU A 209 11.84 -3.69 -2.09
N ASP A 210 12.67 -2.79 -1.58
CA ASP A 210 14.10 -2.93 -1.36
C ASP A 210 14.51 -1.82 -0.38
N PRO A 211 15.06 -2.15 0.81
CA PRO A 211 15.52 -1.16 1.77
C PRO A 211 16.56 -0.17 1.18
N ALA A 212 17.39 -0.64 0.24
CA ALA A 212 18.42 0.17 -0.39
C ALA A 212 17.85 1.15 -1.42
N LEU A 213 16.79 0.77 -2.15
CA LEU A 213 16.10 1.64 -3.11
C LEU A 213 15.06 2.55 -2.43
N SER A 214 14.72 2.28 -1.17
CA SER A 214 13.77 3.09 -0.37
C SER A 214 14.48 4.12 0.52
N THR A 215 15.74 4.44 0.22
CA THR A 215 16.52 5.44 0.94
C THR A 215 16.63 6.72 0.11
N VAL A 216 16.25 7.85 0.69
CA VAL A 216 16.35 9.18 0.06
C VAL A 216 17.23 10.10 0.89
N ALA A 217 17.90 11.06 0.27
CA ALA A 217 18.76 12.00 0.98
C ALA A 217 17.94 13.18 1.54
N LEU A 218 18.18 13.52 2.80
CA LEU A 218 17.75 14.77 3.41
C LEU A 218 18.93 15.70 3.57
N ASP A 219 18.87 16.84 2.88
CA ASP A 219 19.92 17.85 2.91
C ASP A 219 19.74 18.81 4.09
N TYR A 220 20.84 19.07 4.80
CA TYR A 220 20.92 20.10 5.83
C TYR A 220 21.73 21.29 5.33
N ALA A 221 21.22 22.48 5.62
CA ALA A 221 21.88 23.74 5.34
C ALA A 221 23.21 23.86 6.11
N PRO A 222 24.18 24.63 5.59
CA PRO A 222 25.33 25.07 6.38
C PRO A 222 24.89 25.90 7.59
N GLY A 223 25.55 25.74 8.74
CA GLY A 223 25.23 26.48 9.95
C GLY A 223 25.74 25.82 11.23
N THR A 224 25.49 26.46 12.36
CA THR A 224 25.96 25.99 13.67
C THR A 224 25.10 24.83 14.18
N THR A 225 25.75 23.78 14.70
CA THR A 225 25.09 22.62 15.33
C THR A 225 24.73 22.83 16.81
N ALA A 226 25.08 24.00 17.36
CA ALA A 226 24.76 24.40 18.73
C ALA A 226 23.29 24.85 18.84
N CYS A 227 22.39 23.88 18.83
CA CYS A 227 20.96 24.12 18.92
C CYS A 227 20.55 24.49 20.34
N PRO A 228 19.72 25.53 20.53
CA PRO A 228 19.20 25.87 21.84
C PRO A 228 18.41 24.69 22.39
N ALA A 229 18.59 24.37 23.67
CA ALA A 229 17.83 23.31 24.33
C ALA A 229 16.33 23.61 24.24
N PRO A 230 15.48 22.60 23.99
CA PRO A 230 14.04 22.82 23.92
C PRO A 230 13.53 23.35 25.27
N GLY A 231 13.06 24.61 25.29
CA GLY A 231 12.42 25.24 26.45
C GLY A 231 13.14 26.39 27.15
N SER A 232 14.05 27.12 26.49
CA SER A 232 14.56 28.40 27.03
C SER A 232 13.56 29.55 26.82
#